data_AF-A0A0Q0XK36-F1
#
_entry.id   AF-A0A0Q0XK36-F1
#
_cell.length_a   1.000
_cell.length_b   1.000
_cell.length_c   1.000
_cell.angle_alpha   90.00
_cell.angle_beta   90.00
_cell.angle_gamma   90.00
#
_symmetry.space_group_name_H-M   'P 1'
#
loop_
_entity.id
_entity.type
_entity.pdbx_description
1 polymer ?
#
loop_
_entity_poly.entity_id
_entity_poly.type
_entity_poly.pdbx_seq_one_letter_code
_entity_poly.pdbx_strand_id
1 'polypeptide(L)'
;MYKISYNKHLFSLMLFVFQTIVWAQTPSNLDYTKIYAHCLDGNVKAALPLLDMPFSDLNKKDQQFKRNFEKRFKSAIDSSEYLKKKESKIHELQLIFRDYWRQYLLNPDSKHERSLGMNAIEYLKKHFPEVRDKKITRDSLGFFLSEYIKSKGYFTTASVNKTGGIYDLLIWQSQKDTTYSFRLKKEKIKTQVVFMNDFVTLGWEEYATFGKYYPGGWATEDTIYCVEGAYDITSEDFKISYLAHEGRHFLDNKMFPGLDNADLEYRSKLSELSLAKTTLYKLIDDFISNGNGQSENPHPLASYHVIKNLSEVLFDNDFEKDLSEWKKINRKKINRKAYKLLKQNTRLFKNYGIKEPSIRTQ
;
A
#
# COMPACT_ATOMS: atom_id res chain seq x y z
N MET A 1 6.07 -29.17 24.55
CA MET A 1 6.75 -29.11 23.24
C MET A 1 5.70 -28.74 22.19
N TYR A 2 5.31 -27.46 22.14
CA TYR A 2 4.29 -26.97 21.20
C TYR A 2 4.97 -26.55 19.90
N LYS A 3 4.75 -27.33 18.83
CA LYS A 3 5.13 -26.96 17.46
C LYS A 3 4.15 -25.89 16.98
N ILE A 4 4.51 -24.62 17.17
CA ILE A 4 3.83 -23.50 16.51
C ILE A 4 4.30 -23.51 15.05
N SER A 5 3.42 -23.96 14.15
CA SER A 5 3.62 -23.87 12.71
C SER A 5 3.46 -22.40 12.30
N TYR A 6 4.58 -21.69 12.19
CA TYR A 6 4.60 -20.38 11.52
C TYR A 6 4.32 -20.60 10.03
N ASN A 7 3.12 -20.22 9.58
CA ASN A 7 2.88 -20.01 8.16
C ASN A 7 3.82 -18.89 7.71
N LYS A 8 4.82 -19.27 6.91
CA LYS A 8 5.75 -18.34 6.29
C LYS A 8 4.96 -17.54 5.25
N HIS A 9 5.03 -16.21 5.38
CA HIS A 9 4.53 -15.20 4.43
C HIS A 9 3.02 -14.92 4.47
N LEU A 10 2.53 -14.28 5.55
CA LEU A 10 1.42 -13.33 5.39
C LEU A 10 1.99 -12.07 4.70
N PHE A 11 1.87 -11.99 3.37
CA PHE A 11 1.96 -10.72 2.68
C PHE A 11 0.59 -10.04 2.80
N SER A 12 0.52 -9.01 3.63
CA SER A 12 -0.64 -8.13 3.68
C SER A 12 -0.53 -7.18 2.49
N LEU A 13 -1.49 -7.24 1.57
CA LEU A 13 -1.58 -6.32 0.44
C LEU A 13 -2.21 -5.03 0.94
N MET A 14 -1.52 -3.89 0.77
CA MET A 14 -1.96 -2.60 1.30
C MET A 14 -2.45 -1.71 0.16
N LEU A 15 -3.71 -1.29 0.22
CA LEU A 15 -4.23 -0.30 -0.72
C LEU A 15 -3.68 1.08 -0.35
N PHE A 16 -3.16 1.83 -1.32
CA PHE A 16 -2.63 3.18 -1.08
C PHE A 16 -3.69 4.26 -1.30
N VAL A 17 -3.71 5.27 -0.43
CA VAL A 17 -4.60 6.43 -0.61
C VAL A 17 -3.86 7.58 -1.29
N PHE A 18 -4.49 8.11 -2.34
CA PHE A 18 -4.04 9.30 -3.06
C PHE A 18 -4.82 10.53 -2.56
N GLN A 19 -4.22 11.39 -1.73
CA GLN A 19 -4.90 12.65 -1.38
C GLN A 19 -4.83 13.66 -2.52
N THR A 20 -5.88 13.81 -3.32
CA THR A 20 -5.99 14.90 -4.31
C THR A 20 -6.77 16.07 -3.72
N ILE A 21 -6.10 17.03 -3.10
CA ILE A 21 -6.72 18.32 -2.77
C ILE A 21 -6.59 19.23 -4.00
N VAL A 22 -7.70 19.48 -4.70
CA VAL A 22 -7.77 20.39 -5.85
C VAL A 22 -7.93 21.82 -5.32
N TRP A 23 -6.82 22.49 -5.04
CA TRP A 23 -6.76 23.96 -5.07
C TRP A 23 -6.36 24.38 -6.48
N ALA A 24 -6.71 25.58 -6.92
CA ALA A 24 -6.14 26.15 -8.14
C ALA A 24 -4.60 26.11 -8.00
N GLN A 25 -3.96 25.14 -8.65
CA GLN A 25 -2.52 24.92 -8.50
C GLN A 25 -1.81 25.86 -9.46
N THR A 26 -0.96 26.73 -8.91
CA THR A 26 0.17 27.24 -9.68
C THR A 26 0.87 26.04 -10.32
N PRO A 27 1.18 26.09 -11.63
CA PRO A 27 1.90 25.01 -12.29
C PRO A 27 3.17 24.66 -11.50
N SER A 28 3.33 23.38 -11.18
CA SER A 28 4.54 22.93 -10.49
C SER A 28 5.69 22.84 -11.48
N ASN A 29 6.86 23.27 -11.03
CA ASN A 29 8.12 23.11 -11.72
C ASN A 29 8.70 21.70 -11.51
N LEU A 30 8.24 20.99 -10.47
CA LEU A 30 8.68 19.62 -10.14
C LEU A 30 7.66 18.58 -10.62
N ASP A 31 8.17 17.49 -11.18
CA ASP A 31 7.36 16.32 -11.52
C ASP A 31 7.13 15.46 -10.26
N TYR A 32 6.16 15.89 -9.43
CA TYR A 32 5.78 15.18 -8.21
C TYR A 32 5.43 13.72 -8.47
N THR A 33 4.79 13.42 -9.60
CA THR A 33 4.38 12.07 -9.96
C THR A 33 5.61 11.15 -10.07
N LYS A 34 6.64 11.57 -10.82
CA LYS A 34 7.88 10.79 -10.92
C LYS A 34 8.67 10.74 -9.62
N ILE A 35 8.72 11.84 -8.87
CA ILE A 35 9.41 11.88 -7.58
C ILE A 35 8.79 10.86 -6.62
N TYR A 36 7.46 10.88 -6.48
CA TYR A 36 6.78 9.95 -5.59
C TYR A 36 6.81 8.51 -6.08
N ALA A 37 6.79 8.27 -7.40
CA ALA A 37 6.98 6.92 -7.96
C ALA A 37 8.31 6.31 -7.48
N HIS A 38 9.42 7.04 -7.59
CA HIS A 38 10.71 6.58 -7.07
C HIS A 38 10.72 6.39 -5.54
N CYS A 39 10.02 7.25 -4.79
CA CYS A 39 9.85 7.06 -3.35
C CYS A 39 9.12 5.75 -3.03
N LEU A 40 8.01 5.47 -3.72
CA LEU A 40 7.18 4.27 -3.55
C LEU A 40 7.84 3.00 -4.09
N ASP A 41 8.80 3.11 -5.00
CA ASP A 41 9.65 2.00 -5.43
C ASP A 41 10.77 1.67 -4.42
N GLY A 42 10.80 2.35 -3.27
CA GLY A 42 11.83 2.14 -2.26
C GLY A 42 13.22 2.67 -2.66
N ASN A 43 13.31 3.52 -3.68
CA ASN A 43 14.55 4.03 -4.26
C ASN A 43 14.54 5.56 -4.35
N VAL A 44 14.49 6.21 -3.19
CA VAL A 44 14.51 7.68 -3.07
C VAL A 44 15.77 8.30 -3.69
N LYS A 45 16.88 7.55 -3.75
CA LYS A 45 18.11 8.04 -4.42
C LYS A 45 17.88 8.39 -5.89
N ALA A 46 17.05 7.63 -6.59
CA ALA A 46 16.68 7.92 -7.99
C ALA A 46 15.80 9.18 -8.13
N ALA A 47 15.10 9.58 -7.06
CA ALA A 47 14.33 10.82 -7.06
C ALA A 47 15.20 12.08 -6.93
N LEU A 48 16.37 12.00 -6.28
CA LEU A 48 17.20 13.18 -5.96
C LEU A 48 17.54 14.07 -7.19
N PRO A 49 17.94 13.52 -8.35
CA PRO A 49 18.20 14.34 -9.54
C PRO A 49 16.98 15.11 -10.05
N LEU A 50 15.76 14.60 -9.83
CA LEU A 50 14.52 15.27 -10.23
C LEU A 50 14.24 16.54 -9.42
N LEU A 51 14.91 16.69 -8.26
CA LEU A 51 14.83 17.90 -7.43
C LEU A 51 16.02 18.84 -7.68
N ASP A 52 16.96 18.52 -8.58
CA ASP A 52 18.19 19.28 -8.79
C ASP A 52 17.99 20.51 -9.70
N MET A 53 17.06 21.38 -9.29
CA MET A 53 16.77 22.66 -9.93
C MET A 53 17.17 23.84 -9.04
N PRO A 54 17.67 24.97 -9.60
CA PRO A 54 17.91 26.18 -8.83
C PRO A 54 16.64 26.65 -8.09
N PHE A 55 16.80 27.12 -6.84
CA PHE A 55 15.67 27.63 -6.06
C PHE A 55 14.95 28.81 -6.72
N SER A 56 15.66 29.60 -7.54
CA SER A 56 15.11 30.71 -8.34
C SER A 56 14.04 30.25 -9.33
N ASP A 57 14.15 29.00 -9.80
CA ASP A 57 13.34 28.46 -10.90
C ASP A 57 12.10 27.72 -10.37
N LEU A 58 11.98 27.62 -9.04
CA LEU A 58 10.91 26.94 -8.35
C LEU A 58 9.91 27.94 -7.76
N ASN A 59 8.63 27.68 -7.94
CA ASN A 59 7.60 28.37 -7.17
C ASN A 59 7.76 28.09 -5.64
N LYS A 60 7.11 28.90 -4.79
CA LYS A 60 7.25 28.80 -3.32
C LYS A 60 6.93 27.40 -2.76
N LYS A 61 5.93 26.72 -3.33
CA LYS A 61 5.52 25.37 -2.90
C LYS A 61 6.64 24.38 -3.18
N ASP A 62 7.22 24.42 -4.38
CA ASP A 62 8.26 23.50 -4.81
C ASP A 62 9.59 23.77 -4.09
N GLN A 63 9.90 25.04 -3.81
CA GLN A 63 11.03 25.38 -2.94
C GLN A 63 10.86 24.80 -1.53
N GLN A 64 9.65 24.85 -0.96
CA GLN A 64 9.39 24.29 0.36
C GLN A 64 9.48 22.76 0.35
N PHE A 65 8.94 22.12 -0.68
CA PHE A 65 9.06 20.68 -0.88
C PHE A 65 10.52 20.26 -1.00
N LYS A 66 11.30 20.90 -1.88
CA LYS A 66 12.74 20.66 -2.03
C LYS A 66 13.49 20.80 -0.72
N ARG A 67 13.28 21.88 0.04
CA ARG A 67 13.90 22.08 1.37
C ARG A 67 13.60 20.92 2.32
N ASN A 68 12.35 20.47 2.39
CA ASN A 68 11.95 19.36 3.26
C ASN A 68 12.56 18.04 2.79
N PHE A 69 12.62 17.81 1.47
CA PHE A 69 13.23 16.63 0.87
C PHE A 69 14.72 16.55 1.17
N GLU A 70 15.46 17.64 0.96
CA GLU A 70 16.89 17.70 1.24
C GLU A 70 17.20 17.53 2.74
N LYS A 71 16.40 18.13 3.63
CA LYS A 71 16.53 17.92 5.09
C LYS A 71 16.36 16.45 5.50
N ARG A 72 15.48 15.72 4.82
CA ARG A 72 15.21 14.30 5.11
C ARG A 72 16.28 13.39 4.51
N PHE A 73 16.63 13.59 3.25
CA PHE A 73 17.38 12.60 2.46
C PHE A 73 18.80 13.03 2.10
N LYS A 74 19.13 14.33 2.08
CA LYS A 74 20.45 14.84 1.65
C LYS A 74 21.37 15.23 2.80
N SER A 75 20.83 15.70 3.92
CA SER A 75 21.58 15.98 5.16
C SER A 75 22.28 14.71 5.70
N ALA A 76 23.29 14.84 6.56
CA ALA A 76 23.94 13.66 7.16
C ALA A 76 22.98 12.80 8.00
N ILE A 77 22.09 13.47 8.74
CA ILE A 77 20.98 12.89 9.52
C ILE A 77 19.66 13.48 9.06
N ASP A 78 18.54 12.79 9.33
CA ASP A 78 17.21 13.36 9.09
C ASP A 78 16.96 14.53 10.04
N SER A 79 16.98 15.75 9.49
CA SER A 79 16.70 17.00 10.20
C SER A 79 15.30 17.55 9.87
N SER A 80 14.39 16.70 9.41
CA SER A 80 13.00 17.06 9.11
C SER A 80 12.12 17.04 10.36
N GLU A 81 10.96 17.70 10.28
CA GLU A 81 9.98 17.77 11.37
C GLU A 81 9.12 16.49 11.51
N TYR A 82 9.46 15.39 10.83
CA TYR A 82 8.62 14.18 10.74
C TYR A 82 8.21 13.63 12.10
N LEU A 83 9.19 13.34 12.96
CA LEU A 83 8.94 12.74 14.28
C LEU A 83 8.61 13.76 15.37
N LYS A 84 8.98 15.04 15.19
CA LYS A 84 8.64 16.11 16.14
C LYS A 84 7.13 16.29 16.30
N LYS A 85 6.37 15.97 15.24
CA LYS A 85 4.89 16.01 15.26
C LYS A 85 4.25 14.69 15.71
N LYS A 86 5.04 13.68 16.12
CA LYS A 86 4.60 12.31 16.40
C LYS A 86 5.15 11.80 17.74
N GLU A 87 5.23 12.67 18.74
CA GLU A 87 5.65 12.28 20.10
C GLU A 87 4.77 11.15 20.64
N SER A 88 5.39 10.12 21.21
CA SER A 88 4.70 8.93 21.71
C SER A 88 5.53 8.22 22.77
N LYS A 89 4.91 7.29 23.52
CA LYS A 89 5.62 6.45 24.52
C LYS A 89 6.64 5.49 23.89
N ILE A 90 6.68 5.40 22.56
CA ILE A 90 7.56 4.52 21.79
C ILE A 90 8.47 5.33 20.85
N HIS A 91 8.73 6.60 21.16
CA HIS A 91 9.52 7.50 20.31
C HIS A 91 10.89 6.93 19.93
N GLU A 92 11.61 6.31 20.86
CA GLU A 92 12.89 5.63 20.58
C GLU A 92 12.76 4.54 19.49
N LEU A 93 11.66 3.78 19.49
CA LEU A 93 11.39 2.78 18.44
C LEU A 93 11.10 3.43 17.09
N GLN A 94 10.36 4.55 17.08
CA GLN A 94 10.11 5.31 15.85
C GLN A 94 11.41 5.84 15.25
N LEU A 95 12.35 6.31 16.08
CA LEU A 95 13.68 6.76 15.62
C LEU A 95 14.44 5.62 14.94
N ILE A 96 14.45 4.42 15.54
CA ILE A 96 15.10 3.22 14.98
C ILE A 96 14.55 2.89 13.59
N PHE A 97 13.22 2.84 13.43
CA PHE A 97 12.59 2.53 12.13
C PHE A 97 12.79 3.65 11.11
N ARG A 98 12.65 4.92 11.51
CA ARG A 98 12.88 6.08 10.65
C ARG A 98 14.31 6.12 10.10
N ASP A 99 15.30 5.83 10.94
CA ASP A 99 16.71 5.76 10.52
C ASP A 99 16.94 4.60 9.55
N TYR A 100 16.35 3.44 9.81
CA TYR A 100 16.36 2.30 8.89
C TYR A 100 15.74 2.66 7.54
N TRP A 101 14.53 3.23 7.52
CA TRP A 101 13.85 3.62 6.27
C TRP A 101 14.70 4.59 5.47
N ARG A 102 15.23 5.64 6.10
CA ARG A 102 16.10 6.59 5.42
C ARG A 102 17.30 5.93 4.76
N GLN A 103 18.00 5.06 5.50
CA GLN A 103 19.18 4.39 4.98
C GLN A 103 18.84 3.45 3.82
N TYR A 104 17.78 2.64 3.98
CA TYR A 104 17.34 1.71 2.94
C TYR A 104 16.88 2.44 1.68
N LEU A 105 16.07 3.50 1.81
CA LEU A 105 15.53 4.28 0.69
C LEU A 105 16.63 5.01 -0.11
N LEU A 106 17.74 5.39 0.54
CA LEU A 106 18.90 6.00 -0.13
C LEU A 106 19.84 4.96 -0.75
N ASN A 107 19.89 3.75 -0.19
CA ASN A 107 20.75 2.68 -0.67
C ASN A 107 20.18 1.31 -0.23
N PRO A 108 19.33 0.68 -1.06
CA PRO A 108 18.75 -0.62 -0.74
C PRO A 108 19.83 -1.68 -0.51
N ASP A 109 19.98 -2.14 0.72
CA ASP A 109 21.02 -3.11 1.10
C ASP A 109 20.61 -3.89 2.37
N SER A 110 20.79 -5.21 2.31
CA SER A 110 20.56 -6.15 3.42
C SER A 110 21.27 -5.76 4.73
N LYS A 111 22.37 -4.98 4.68
CA LYS A 111 23.07 -4.50 5.88
C LYS A 111 22.18 -3.60 6.74
N HIS A 112 21.28 -2.83 6.12
CA HIS A 112 20.39 -1.94 6.86
C HIS A 112 19.33 -2.74 7.63
N GLU A 113 18.88 -3.87 7.08
CA GLU A 113 17.97 -4.79 7.79
C GLU A 113 18.66 -5.46 8.99
N ARG A 114 19.94 -5.81 8.87
CA ARG A 114 20.72 -6.34 9.99
C ARG A 114 20.85 -5.30 11.11
N SER A 115 21.18 -4.05 10.76
CA SER A 115 21.27 -2.95 11.72
C SER A 115 19.92 -2.67 12.40
N LEU A 116 18.81 -2.65 11.64
CA LEU A 116 17.47 -2.56 12.20
C LEU A 116 17.23 -3.67 13.23
N GLY A 117 17.52 -4.91 12.87
CA GLY A 117 17.33 -6.06 13.75
C GLY A 117 18.11 -5.95 15.05
N MET A 118 19.40 -5.59 14.98
CA MET A 118 20.24 -5.40 16.16
C MET A 118 19.71 -4.29 17.08
N ASN A 119 19.43 -3.11 16.53
CA ASN A 119 18.94 -1.97 17.29
C ASN A 119 17.58 -2.24 17.92
N ALA A 120 16.67 -2.91 17.19
CA ALA A 120 15.36 -3.28 17.69
C ALA A 120 15.44 -4.35 18.81
N ILE A 121 16.36 -5.31 18.72
CA ILE A 121 16.59 -6.31 19.78
C ILE A 121 17.13 -5.63 21.03
N GLU A 122 18.12 -4.74 20.90
CA GLU A 122 18.68 -4.00 22.02
C GLU A 122 17.60 -3.15 22.70
N TYR A 123 16.80 -2.43 21.91
CA TYR A 123 15.66 -1.66 22.39
C TYR A 123 14.67 -2.54 23.17
N LEU A 124 14.26 -3.68 22.61
CA LEU A 124 13.34 -4.60 23.30
C LEU A 124 13.92 -5.10 24.63
N LYS A 125 15.19 -5.52 24.67
CA LYS A 125 15.83 -6.00 25.91
C LYS A 125 15.89 -4.92 27.00
N LYS A 126 16.06 -3.67 26.61
CA LYS A 126 16.09 -2.51 27.51
C LYS A 126 14.68 -2.15 28.02
N HIS A 127 13.68 -2.15 27.14
CA HIS A 127 12.36 -1.57 27.42
C HIS A 127 11.23 -2.57 27.68
N PHE A 128 11.44 -3.86 27.43
CA PHE A 128 10.44 -4.93 27.59
C PHE A 128 10.99 -6.09 28.45
N PRO A 129 10.84 -6.00 29.80
CA PRO A 129 11.36 -6.99 30.73
C PRO A 129 11.02 -8.46 30.38
N GLU A 130 9.82 -8.69 29.85
CA GLU A 130 9.25 -9.99 29.49
C GLU A 130 10.03 -10.74 28.40
N VAL A 131 10.93 -10.06 27.69
CA VAL A 131 11.77 -10.65 26.63
C VAL A 131 13.27 -10.54 26.91
N ARG A 132 13.68 -10.00 28.06
CA ARG A 132 15.09 -9.73 28.41
C ARG A 132 15.96 -10.99 28.29
N ASP A 133 15.48 -12.11 28.83
CA ASP A 133 16.19 -13.39 28.84
C ASP A 133 15.76 -14.33 27.70
N LYS A 134 14.89 -13.86 26.80
CA LYS A 134 14.44 -14.65 25.65
C LYS A 134 15.43 -14.52 24.50
N LYS A 135 15.67 -15.64 23.81
CA LYS A 135 16.39 -15.63 22.53
C LYS A 135 15.49 -15.02 21.45
N ILE A 136 15.76 -13.77 21.08
CA ILE A 136 15.11 -13.12 19.96
C ILE A 136 15.90 -13.42 18.68
N THR A 137 15.26 -14.11 17.76
CA THR A 137 15.75 -14.35 16.38
C THR A 137 15.11 -13.37 15.41
N ARG A 138 15.63 -13.30 14.17
CA ARG A 138 15.03 -12.53 13.08
C ARG A 138 13.55 -12.87 12.88
N ASP A 139 13.21 -14.15 12.91
CA ASP A 139 11.85 -14.62 12.63
C ASP A 139 10.88 -14.27 13.77
N SER A 140 11.37 -14.19 15.01
CA SER A 140 10.56 -13.85 16.18
C SER A 140 10.54 -12.35 16.52
N LEU A 141 11.44 -11.55 15.94
CA LEU A 141 11.60 -10.13 16.29
C LEU A 141 10.30 -9.35 16.04
N GLY A 142 9.67 -9.56 14.89
CA GLY A 142 8.44 -8.85 14.51
C GLY A 142 7.28 -9.10 15.48
N PHE A 143 7.19 -10.31 16.00
CA PHE A 143 6.19 -10.67 17.02
C PHE A 143 6.49 -9.97 18.35
N PHE A 144 7.72 -10.00 18.85
CA PHE A 144 8.05 -9.35 20.11
C PHE A 144 7.92 -7.82 20.04
N LEU A 145 8.19 -7.21 18.89
CA LEU A 145 7.88 -5.80 18.65
C LEU A 145 6.39 -5.52 18.75
N SER A 146 5.54 -6.35 18.12
CA SER A 146 4.08 -6.23 18.22
C SER A 146 3.59 -6.31 19.66
N GLU A 147 4.07 -7.30 20.42
CA GLU A 147 3.71 -7.48 21.84
C GLU A 147 4.17 -6.30 22.70
N TYR A 148 5.38 -5.78 22.47
CA TYR A 148 5.85 -4.58 23.15
C TYR A 148 4.95 -3.38 22.85
N ILE A 149 4.63 -3.12 21.58
CA ILE A 149 3.78 -1.98 21.18
C ILE A 149 2.41 -2.07 21.85
N LYS A 150 1.79 -3.27 21.86
CA LYS A 150 0.54 -3.54 22.58
C LYS A 150 0.66 -3.31 24.08
N SER A 151 1.77 -3.72 24.70
CA SER A 151 2.02 -3.48 26.14
C SER A 151 2.06 -1.98 26.51
N LYS A 152 2.32 -1.09 25.54
CA LYS A 152 2.29 0.37 25.73
C LYS A 152 0.92 1.00 25.49
N GLY A 153 -0.10 0.19 25.17
CA GLY A 153 -1.47 0.63 24.93
C GLY A 153 -1.72 1.10 23.50
N TYR A 154 -0.89 0.69 22.54
CA TYR A 154 -1.09 0.97 21.12
C TYR A 154 -1.53 -0.28 20.37
N PHE A 155 -2.10 -0.08 19.19
CA PHE A 155 -2.39 -1.14 18.24
C PHE A 155 -1.34 -1.17 17.13
N THR A 156 -1.12 -2.36 16.57
CA THR A 156 -0.20 -2.60 15.46
C THR A 156 -0.57 -3.92 14.78
N THR A 157 0.11 -4.28 13.70
CA THR A 157 -0.07 -5.57 13.01
C THR A 157 0.30 -6.74 13.93
N ALA A 158 -0.19 -7.94 13.61
CA ALA A 158 0.09 -9.15 14.39
C ALA A 158 1.59 -9.46 14.52
N SER A 159 2.37 -9.05 13.52
CA SER A 159 3.83 -9.03 13.55
C SER A 159 4.32 -7.87 12.71
N VAL A 160 5.30 -7.14 13.22
CA VAL A 160 6.07 -6.18 12.43
C VAL A 160 6.81 -6.93 11.32
N ASN A 161 6.55 -6.58 10.06
CA ASN A 161 7.06 -7.29 8.89
C ASN A 161 7.26 -6.33 7.72
N LYS A 162 7.62 -6.86 6.56
CA LYS A 162 7.87 -6.07 5.36
C LYS A 162 6.58 -5.71 4.62
N THR A 163 6.48 -4.46 4.21
CA THR A 163 5.53 -3.93 3.22
C THR A 163 6.36 -3.47 2.01
N GLY A 164 6.04 -3.90 0.79
CA GLY A 164 6.85 -3.54 -0.39
C GLY A 164 8.32 -3.96 -0.31
N GLY A 165 8.65 -5.00 0.47
CA GLY A 165 10.03 -5.47 0.66
C GLY A 165 10.84 -4.76 1.75
N ILE A 166 10.29 -3.71 2.36
CA ILE A 166 10.91 -2.88 3.41
C ILE A 166 10.25 -3.16 4.76
N TYR A 167 11.02 -3.37 5.84
CA TYR A 167 10.43 -3.58 7.18
C TYR A 167 9.63 -2.34 7.61
N ASP A 168 8.37 -2.55 7.94
CA ASP A 168 7.41 -1.49 8.14
C ASP A 168 6.99 -1.37 9.61
N LEU A 169 6.45 -0.22 10.00
CA LEU A 169 5.99 0.05 11.36
C LEU A 169 4.68 0.83 11.31
N LEU A 170 3.57 0.12 11.45
CA LEU A 170 2.23 0.69 11.50
C LEU A 170 1.72 0.67 12.93
N ILE A 171 1.43 1.85 13.48
CA ILE A 171 1.01 1.99 14.88
C ILE A 171 -0.07 3.04 14.99
N TRP A 172 -1.17 2.68 15.65
CA TRP A 172 -2.34 3.53 15.86
C TRP A 172 -2.84 3.43 17.30
N GLN A 173 -3.59 4.45 17.75
CA GLN A 173 -4.01 4.57 19.15
C GLN A 173 -5.44 4.10 19.38
N SER A 174 -6.32 4.28 18.40
CA SER A 174 -7.73 3.95 18.54
C SER A 174 -8.23 3.18 17.33
N GLN A 175 -9.14 2.24 17.57
CA GLN A 175 -9.84 1.56 16.50
C GLN A 175 -11.29 1.27 16.87
N LYS A 176 -12.14 1.15 15.85
CA LYS A 176 -13.52 0.72 15.98
C LYS A 176 -13.74 -0.55 15.18
N ASP A 177 -14.10 -1.61 15.88
CA ASP A 177 -14.42 -2.89 15.28
C ASP A 177 -15.89 -2.92 14.89
N THR A 178 -16.20 -3.29 13.65
CA THR A 178 -17.58 -3.39 13.16
C THR A 178 -17.72 -4.60 12.25
N THR A 179 -18.85 -5.32 12.32
CA THR A 179 -19.16 -6.31 11.29
C THR A 179 -19.82 -5.61 10.11
N TYR A 180 -19.16 -5.60 8.95
CA TYR A 180 -19.74 -5.08 7.72
C TYR A 180 -20.37 -6.21 6.92
N SER A 181 -21.54 -5.94 6.35
CA SER A 181 -22.19 -6.80 5.37
C SER A 181 -22.39 -6.01 4.08
N PHE A 182 -21.71 -6.41 3.02
CA PHE A 182 -21.80 -5.76 1.71
C PHE A 182 -21.83 -6.78 0.58
N ARG A 183 -22.08 -6.32 -0.65
CA ARG A 183 -22.20 -7.20 -1.81
C ARG A 183 -21.23 -6.80 -2.91
N LEU A 184 -20.46 -7.77 -3.40
CA LEU A 184 -19.76 -7.68 -4.68
C LEU A 184 -20.62 -8.36 -5.73
N LYS A 185 -21.50 -7.57 -6.37
CA LYS A 185 -22.51 -8.08 -7.30
C LYS A 185 -23.40 -9.15 -6.66
N LYS A 186 -23.15 -10.44 -6.96
CA LYS A 186 -23.92 -11.58 -6.45
C LYS A 186 -23.33 -12.17 -5.17
N GLU A 187 -22.07 -11.86 -4.86
CA GLU A 187 -21.37 -12.37 -3.69
C GLU A 187 -21.70 -11.50 -2.48
N LYS A 188 -22.22 -12.10 -1.41
CA LYS A 188 -22.40 -11.43 -0.11
C LYS A 188 -21.16 -11.64 0.72
N ILE A 189 -20.59 -10.55 1.22
CA ILE A 189 -19.47 -10.56 2.15
C ILE A 189 -20.01 -10.12 3.51
N LYS A 190 -19.74 -10.91 4.54
CA LYS A 190 -19.91 -10.54 5.94
C LYS A 190 -18.58 -10.76 6.63
N THR A 191 -17.94 -9.69 7.07
CA THR A 191 -16.59 -9.76 7.66
C THR A 191 -16.39 -8.67 8.70
N GLN A 192 -15.41 -8.86 9.58
CA GLN A 192 -14.97 -7.82 10.49
C GLN A 192 -14.24 -6.73 9.71
N VAL A 193 -14.60 -5.49 9.98
CA VAL A 193 -13.90 -4.30 9.50
C VAL A 193 -13.44 -3.52 10.72
N VAL A 194 -12.13 -3.27 10.80
CA VAL A 194 -11.50 -2.49 11.85
C VAL A 194 -11.16 -1.11 11.28
N PHE A 195 -11.82 -0.07 11.76
CA PHE A 195 -11.51 1.31 11.41
C PHE A 195 -10.44 1.83 12.38
N MET A 196 -9.24 2.06 11.87
CA MET A 196 -8.07 2.51 12.61
C MET A 196 -7.95 4.03 12.53
N ASN A 197 -7.62 4.66 13.65
CA ASN A 197 -7.49 6.10 13.81
C ASN A 197 -6.30 6.48 14.72
N ASP A 198 -5.99 7.76 14.76
CA ASP A 198 -4.98 8.33 15.66
C ASP A 198 -3.61 7.65 15.46
N PHE A 199 -3.15 7.63 14.21
CA PHE A 199 -1.91 6.98 13.83
C PHE A 199 -0.68 7.69 14.44
N VAL A 200 0.12 6.91 15.15
CA VAL A 200 1.47 7.31 15.58
C VAL A 200 2.41 7.27 14.37
N THR A 201 2.32 6.25 13.53
CA THR A 201 3.03 6.15 12.26
C THR A 201 2.25 5.31 11.26
N LEU A 202 2.20 5.80 10.01
CA LEU A 202 1.60 5.12 8.86
C LEU A 202 2.67 4.40 8.01
N GLY A 203 3.86 4.16 8.59
CA GLY A 203 4.89 3.34 7.97
C GLY A 203 5.84 4.08 7.04
N TRP A 204 6.64 3.29 6.32
CA TRP A 204 7.76 3.81 5.53
C TRP A 204 7.32 4.65 4.33
N GLU A 205 6.14 4.39 3.76
CA GLU A 205 5.60 5.12 2.60
C GLU A 205 5.18 6.54 2.98
N GLU A 206 4.53 6.67 4.15
CA GLU A 206 4.22 7.98 4.75
C GLU A 206 5.52 8.78 4.92
N TYR A 207 6.57 8.11 5.41
CA TYR A 207 7.89 8.71 5.57
C TYR A 207 8.52 9.08 4.22
N ALA A 208 8.49 8.20 3.23
CA ALA A 208 9.12 8.43 1.93
C ALA A 208 8.45 9.56 1.14
N THR A 209 7.15 9.75 1.34
CA THR A 209 6.32 10.63 0.51
C THR A 209 5.77 11.85 1.25
N PHE A 210 6.29 12.15 2.44
CA PHE A 210 5.86 13.31 3.25
C PHE A 210 4.36 13.27 3.57
N GLY A 211 3.83 12.07 3.82
CA GLY A 211 2.42 11.82 4.12
C GLY A 211 1.49 11.95 2.90
N LYS A 212 2.04 12.09 1.69
CA LYS A 212 1.24 12.12 0.46
C LYS A 212 0.61 10.75 0.17
N TYR A 213 1.38 9.69 0.40
CA TYR A 213 1.01 8.30 0.19
C TYR A 213 1.30 7.49 1.43
N TYR A 214 0.40 6.56 1.72
CA TYR A 214 0.48 5.63 2.83
C TYR A 214 -0.57 4.53 2.62
N PRO A 215 -0.46 3.41 3.35
CA PRO A 215 -1.49 2.39 3.38
C PRO A 215 -2.83 2.97 3.85
N GLY A 216 -3.83 2.94 2.99
CA GLY A 216 -5.22 3.19 3.29
C GLY A 216 -5.93 2.02 3.97
N GLY A 217 -5.38 0.82 3.89
CA GLY A 217 -5.92 -0.36 4.56
C GLY A 217 -5.47 -1.67 3.92
N TRP A 218 -5.92 -2.79 4.46
CA TRP A 218 -5.56 -4.13 4.00
C TRP A 218 -6.54 -5.20 4.48
N ALA A 219 -6.57 -6.35 3.81
CA ALA A 219 -7.30 -7.54 4.24
C ALA A 219 -6.38 -8.63 4.82
N THR A 220 -6.79 -9.23 5.93
CA THR A 220 -6.28 -10.51 6.46
C THR A 220 -7.24 -11.65 6.15
N GLU A 221 -6.98 -12.84 6.69
CA GLU A 221 -7.84 -14.02 6.51
C GLU A 221 -9.27 -13.82 7.07
N ASP A 222 -9.41 -13.02 8.12
CA ASP A 222 -10.64 -12.84 8.89
C ASP A 222 -11.12 -11.39 9.00
N THR A 223 -10.26 -10.41 8.71
CA THR A 223 -10.50 -9.00 9.02
C THR A 223 -10.08 -8.08 7.88
N ILE A 224 -10.81 -6.99 7.67
CA ILE A 224 -10.41 -5.89 6.79
C ILE A 224 -10.07 -4.68 7.67
N TYR A 225 -8.87 -4.12 7.51
CA TYR A 225 -8.36 -2.99 8.28
C TYR A 225 -8.40 -1.72 7.43
N CYS A 226 -9.14 -0.71 7.88
CA CYS A 226 -9.32 0.58 7.21
C CYS A 226 -8.62 1.70 7.97
N VAL A 227 -7.78 2.50 7.31
CA VAL A 227 -7.36 3.80 7.83
C VAL A 227 -8.52 4.77 7.63
N GLU A 228 -9.32 5.01 8.66
CA GLU A 228 -10.61 5.73 8.51
C GLU A 228 -10.41 7.16 8.00
N GLY A 229 -9.43 7.89 8.55
CA GLY A 229 -9.10 9.25 8.13
C GLY A 229 -8.64 9.39 6.68
N ALA A 230 -8.41 8.29 5.97
CA ALA A 230 -8.03 8.30 4.56
C ALA A 230 -9.24 8.40 3.62
N TYR A 231 -10.47 8.21 4.13
CA TYR A 231 -11.68 8.12 3.30
C TYR A 231 -12.85 8.94 3.84
N ASP A 232 -13.65 9.48 2.93
CA ASP A 232 -15.07 9.70 3.20
C ASP A 232 -15.78 8.35 3.10
N ILE A 233 -16.15 7.77 4.25
CA ILE A 233 -16.77 6.43 4.34
C ILE A 233 -18.15 6.34 3.64
N THR A 234 -18.75 7.47 3.27
CA THR A 234 -20.00 7.50 2.51
C THR A 234 -19.79 7.53 1.01
N SER A 235 -18.57 7.89 0.57
CA SER A 235 -18.21 8.08 -0.83
C SER A 235 -18.18 6.77 -1.64
N GLU A 236 -18.22 6.94 -2.96
CA GLU A 236 -18.00 5.84 -3.89
C GLU A 236 -16.56 5.33 -3.84
N ASP A 237 -15.58 6.22 -3.69
CA ASP A 237 -14.16 5.87 -3.55
C ASP A 237 -13.96 4.91 -2.35
N PHE A 238 -14.57 5.18 -1.20
CA PHE A 238 -14.52 4.25 -0.07
C PHE A 238 -15.23 2.92 -0.38
N LYS A 239 -16.48 2.97 -0.87
CA LYS A 239 -17.29 1.76 -1.04
C LYS A 239 -16.76 0.83 -2.12
N ILE A 240 -16.12 1.38 -3.13
CA ILE A 240 -15.67 0.64 -4.32
C ILE A 240 -14.16 0.51 -4.30
N SER A 241 -13.42 1.62 -4.40
CA SER A 241 -11.97 1.57 -4.53
C SER A 241 -11.28 0.99 -3.31
N TYR A 242 -11.87 1.14 -2.11
CA TYR A 242 -11.38 0.50 -0.90
C TYR A 242 -12.16 -0.76 -0.52
N LEU A 243 -13.41 -0.64 -0.08
CA LEU A 243 -14.13 -1.75 0.54
C LEU A 243 -14.40 -2.91 -0.43
N ALA A 244 -14.67 -2.61 -1.71
CA ALA A 244 -14.87 -3.66 -2.70
C ALA A 244 -13.56 -4.29 -3.16
N HIS A 245 -12.48 -3.51 -3.21
CA HIS A 245 -11.13 -3.97 -3.51
C HIS A 245 -10.64 -4.93 -2.41
N GLU A 246 -10.60 -4.49 -1.15
CA GLU A 246 -10.21 -5.33 0.00
C GLU A 246 -11.17 -6.50 0.21
N GLY A 247 -12.47 -6.28 -0.02
CA GLY A 247 -13.46 -7.35 -0.01
C GLY A 247 -13.18 -8.43 -1.04
N ARG A 248 -12.62 -8.08 -2.20
CA ARG A 248 -12.20 -9.06 -3.20
C ARG A 248 -10.98 -9.84 -2.73
N HIS A 249 -9.96 -9.19 -2.18
CA HIS A 249 -8.82 -9.90 -1.59
C HIS A 249 -9.25 -10.88 -0.51
N PHE A 250 -10.13 -10.44 0.39
CA PHE A 250 -10.69 -11.29 1.44
C PHE A 250 -11.38 -12.54 0.88
N LEU A 251 -12.19 -12.40 -0.18
CA LEU A 251 -12.84 -13.54 -0.83
C LEU A 251 -11.85 -14.44 -1.57
N ASP A 252 -10.92 -13.85 -2.29
CA ASP A 252 -9.98 -14.58 -3.14
C ASP A 252 -8.94 -15.35 -2.31
N ASN A 253 -8.49 -14.81 -1.18
CA ASN A 253 -7.62 -15.54 -0.24
C ASN A 253 -8.28 -16.82 0.29
N LYS A 254 -9.61 -16.82 0.43
CA LYS A 254 -10.38 -18.02 0.84
C LYS A 254 -10.64 -18.96 -0.33
N MET A 255 -10.91 -18.41 -1.51
CA MET A 255 -11.25 -19.19 -2.70
C MET A 255 -10.01 -19.83 -3.35
N PHE A 256 -8.88 -19.14 -3.30
CA PHE A 256 -7.62 -19.49 -3.95
C PHE A 256 -6.44 -19.25 -2.98
N PRO A 257 -6.29 -20.06 -1.91
CA PRO A 257 -5.17 -19.91 -0.99
C PRO A 257 -3.82 -19.95 -1.71
N GLY A 258 -2.98 -18.95 -1.47
CA GLY A 258 -1.64 -18.83 -2.08
C GLY A 258 -1.63 -18.25 -3.49
N LEU A 259 -2.72 -17.62 -3.95
CA LEU A 259 -2.76 -16.89 -5.21
C LEU A 259 -1.71 -15.77 -5.24
N ASP A 260 -1.08 -15.54 -6.39
CA ASP A 260 -0.09 -14.47 -6.56
C ASP A 260 -0.69 -13.09 -6.30
N ASN A 261 0.09 -12.20 -5.70
CA ASN A 261 -0.37 -10.85 -5.34
C ASN A 261 -0.80 -10.04 -6.57
N ALA A 262 -0.15 -10.21 -7.73
CA ALA A 262 -0.55 -9.52 -8.95
C ALA A 262 -1.93 -10.00 -9.44
N ASP A 263 -2.22 -11.29 -9.31
CA ASP A 263 -3.54 -11.84 -9.64
C ASP A 263 -4.63 -11.38 -8.66
N LEU A 264 -4.30 -11.29 -7.37
CA LEU A 264 -5.18 -10.68 -6.37
C LEU A 264 -5.53 -9.24 -6.76
N GLU A 265 -4.54 -8.41 -7.06
CA GLU A 265 -4.70 -7.02 -7.52
C GLU A 265 -5.50 -6.90 -8.81
N TYR A 266 -5.25 -7.77 -9.78
CA TYR A 266 -5.97 -7.77 -11.05
C TYR A 266 -7.47 -8.01 -10.83
N ARG A 267 -7.80 -8.97 -9.96
CA ARG A 267 -9.18 -9.33 -9.65
C ARG A 267 -9.89 -8.27 -8.81
N SER A 268 -9.19 -7.61 -7.88
CA SER A 268 -9.76 -6.50 -7.09
C SER A 268 -10.05 -5.28 -7.98
N LYS A 269 -9.13 -4.89 -8.86
CA LYS A 269 -9.33 -3.80 -9.84
C LYS A 269 -10.45 -4.08 -10.85
N LEU A 270 -10.59 -5.31 -11.33
CA LEU A 270 -11.77 -5.70 -12.13
C LEU A 270 -13.07 -5.61 -11.32
N SER A 271 -13.02 -5.89 -10.01
CA SER A 271 -14.17 -5.74 -9.11
C SER A 271 -14.56 -4.26 -8.98
N GLU A 272 -13.58 -3.37 -8.80
CA GLU A 272 -13.78 -1.91 -8.77
C GLU A 272 -14.47 -1.42 -10.05
N LEU A 273 -13.85 -1.66 -11.22
CA LEU A 273 -14.41 -1.24 -12.51
C LEU A 273 -15.76 -1.87 -12.80
N SER A 274 -16.06 -3.05 -12.26
CA SER A 274 -17.38 -3.66 -12.42
C SER A 274 -18.47 -2.95 -11.62
N LEU A 275 -18.12 -2.27 -10.52
CA LEU A 275 -19.04 -1.65 -9.58
C LEU A 275 -19.12 -0.13 -9.75
N ALA A 276 -18.04 0.50 -10.23
CA ALA A 276 -17.89 1.93 -10.36
C ALA A 276 -19.00 2.57 -11.21
N LYS A 277 -19.50 3.71 -10.72
CA LYS A 277 -20.51 4.57 -11.33
C LYS A 277 -19.88 5.92 -11.65
N THR A 278 -19.68 6.80 -10.67
CA THR A 278 -19.15 8.15 -10.90
C THR A 278 -17.63 8.16 -10.99
N THR A 279 -16.95 7.21 -10.35
CA THR A 279 -15.48 7.15 -10.28
C THR A 279 -14.86 6.35 -11.42
N LEU A 280 -15.68 5.73 -12.29
CA LEU A 280 -15.20 4.77 -13.31
C LEU A 280 -14.08 5.33 -14.20
N TYR A 281 -14.24 6.53 -14.75
CA TYR A 281 -13.24 7.09 -15.66
C TYR A 281 -12.00 7.59 -14.92
N LYS A 282 -12.12 8.00 -13.66
CA LYS A 282 -10.97 8.31 -12.80
C LYS A 282 -10.14 7.04 -12.58
N LEU A 283 -10.77 5.92 -12.20
CA LEU A 283 -10.09 4.63 -12.05
C LEU A 283 -9.39 4.16 -13.33
N ILE A 284 -10.03 4.33 -14.49
CA ILE A 284 -9.41 3.99 -15.78
C ILE A 284 -8.17 4.85 -16.04
N ASP A 285 -8.27 6.17 -15.82
CA ASP A 285 -7.15 7.10 -15.98
C ASP A 285 -5.99 6.76 -15.03
N ASP A 286 -6.31 6.45 -13.77
CA ASP A 286 -5.35 6.01 -12.76
C ASP A 286 -4.66 4.70 -13.18
N PHE A 287 -5.40 3.72 -13.72
CA PHE A 287 -4.82 2.44 -14.16
C PHE A 287 -4.00 2.56 -15.43
N ILE A 288 -4.38 3.44 -16.36
CA ILE A 288 -3.56 3.79 -17.53
C ILE A 288 -2.25 4.42 -17.08
N SER A 289 -2.33 5.41 -16.20
CA SER A 289 -1.18 6.22 -15.78
C SER A 289 -0.18 5.44 -14.92
N ASN A 290 -0.67 4.50 -14.11
CA ASN A 290 0.15 3.71 -13.18
C ASN A 290 0.44 2.29 -13.69
N GLY A 291 -0.03 1.91 -14.89
CA GLY A 291 0.19 0.58 -15.47
C GLY A 291 1.62 0.39 -15.95
N ASN A 292 2.27 -0.70 -15.54
CA ASN A 292 3.58 -1.10 -16.07
C ASN A 292 3.67 -2.63 -16.18
N GLY A 293 3.61 -3.15 -17.41
CA GLY A 293 3.69 -4.59 -17.71
C GLY A 293 5.05 -5.24 -17.43
N GLN A 294 6.09 -4.47 -17.12
CA GLN A 294 7.43 -4.98 -16.76
C GLN A 294 7.72 -4.83 -15.26
N SER A 295 6.75 -4.36 -14.47
CA SER A 295 6.95 -4.16 -13.04
C SER A 295 6.93 -5.48 -12.27
N GLU A 296 7.87 -5.65 -11.34
CA GLU A 296 7.78 -6.73 -10.35
C GLU A 296 6.76 -6.42 -9.23
N ASN A 297 6.33 -5.16 -9.10
CA ASN A 297 5.32 -4.74 -8.15
C ASN A 297 3.92 -5.18 -8.62
N PRO A 298 3.14 -5.88 -7.77
CA PRO A 298 1.77 -6.31 -8.09
C PRO A 298 0.84 -5.20 -8.60
N HIS A 299 0.91 -3.99 -8.04
CA HIS A 299 -0.09 -2.95 -8.39
C HIS A 299 0.08 -2.43 -9.83
N PRO A 300 1.26 -1.94 -10.27
CA PRO A 300 1.44 -1.48 -11.65
C PRO A 300 1.22 -2.59 -12.68
N LEU A 301 1.66 -3.81 -12.37
CA LEU A 301 1.47 -4.97 -13.24
C LEU A 301 -0.03 -5.27 -13.44
N ALA A 302 -0.79 -5.36 -12.35
CA ALA A 302 -2.23 -5.59 -12.42
C ALA A 302 -2.98 -4.46 -13.14
N SER A 303 -2.63 -3.20 -12.89
CA SER A 303 -3.24 -2.05 -13.59
C SER A 303 -3.03 -2.14 -15.10
N TYR A 304 -1.82 -2.51 -15.53
CA TYR A 304 -1.50 -2.75 -16.93
C TYR A 304 -2.38 -3.86 -17.53
N HIS A 305 -2.45 -5.04 -16.91
CA HIS A 305 -3.25 -6.15 -17.44
C HIS A 305 -4.76 -5.89 -17.40
N VAL A 306 -5.27 -5.08 -16.46
CA VAL A 306 -6.68 -4.66 -16.45
C VAL A 306 -7.01 -3.83 -17.68
N ILE A 307 -6.18 -2.81 -17.97
CA ILE A 307 -6.39 -1.94 -19.14
C ILE A 307 -6.19 -2.73 -20.43
N LYS A 308 -5.11 -3.50 -20.55
CA LYS A 308 -4.83 -4.37 -21.71
C LYS A 308 -6.02 -5.28 -22.05
N ASN A 309 -6.47 -6.08 -21.08
CA ASN A 309 -7.56 -7.04 -21.32
C ASN A 309 -8.91 -6.37 -21.58
N LEU A 310 -9.17 -5.20 -20.99
CA LEU A 310 -10.38 -4.44 -21.29
C LEU A 310 -10.30 -3.82 -22.69
N SER A 311 -9.12 -3.37 -23.10
CA SER A 311 -8.84 -2.82 -24.41
C SER A 311 -9.12 -3.82 -25.52
N GLU A 312 -8.58 -5.04 -25.39
CA GLU A 312 -8.84 -6.14 -26.32
C GLU A 312 -10.34 -6.39 -26.50
N VAL A 313 -11.13 -6.41 -25.42
CA VAL A 313 -12.56 -6.76 -25.49
C VAL A 313 -13.50 -5.58 -25.80
N LEU A 314 -13.00 -4.34 -25.84
CA LEU A 314 -13.79 -3.12 -26.06
C LEU A 314 -13.41 -2.37 -27.34
N PHE A 315 -12.14 -2.36 -27.69
CA PHE A 315 -11.57 -1.58 -28.81
C PHE A 315 -10.85 -2.46 -29.84
N ASP A 316 -10.62 -3.74 -29.55
CA ASP A 316 -9.82 -4.63 -30.42
C ASP A 316 -8.38 -4.11 -30.62
N ASN A 317 -7.80 -3.55 -29.55
CA ASN A 317 -6.41 -3.12 -29.50
C ASN A 317 -5.72 -3.64 -28.24
N ASP A 318 -4.37 -3.63 -28.25
CA ASP A 318 -3.57 -4.17 -27.15
C ASP A 318 -3.69 -3.30 -25.89
N PHE A 319 -3.53 -1.99 -25.99
CA PHE A 319 -3.60 -1.08 -24.85
C PHE A 319 -4.10 0.32 -25.26
N GLU A 320 -5.29 0.71 -24.80
CA GLU A 320 -5.87 2.02 -25.08
C GLU A 320 -5.50 3.01 -23.98
N LYS A 321 -4.64 3.97 -24.33
CA LYS A 321 -4.13 4.99 -23.41
C LYS A 321 -4.94 6.28 -23.43
N ASP A 322 -5.77 6.52 -24.44
CA ASP A 322 -6.55 7.75 -24.55
C ASP A 322 -7.87 7.64 -23.76
N LEU A 323 -7.93 8.32 -22.61
CA LEU A 323 -9.13 8.43 -21.80
C LEU A 323 -10.34 8.98 -22.57
N SER A 324 -10.12 9.76 -23.63
CA SER A 324 -11.19 10.27 -24.50
C SER A 324 -11.94 9.13 -25.20
N GLU A 325 -11.24 8.07 -25.64
CA GLU A 325 -11.83 6.88 -26.25
C GLU A 325 -12.65 6.08 -25.22
N TRP A 326 -12.12 5.92 -24.00
CA TRP A 326 -12.84 5.29 -22.89
C TRP A 326 -14.16 6.00 -22.57
N LYS A 327 -14.17 7.34 -22.60
CA LYS A 327 -15.36 8.16 -22.34
C LYS A 327 -16.45 8.00 -23.42
N LYS A 328 -16.11 7.55 -24.63
CA LYS A 328 -17.10 7.23 -25.69
C LYS A 328 -17.86 5.94 -25.41
N ILE A 329 -17.30 5.03 -24.59
CA ILE A 329 -17.95 3.76 -24.25
C ILE A 329 -18.91 3.96 -23.07
N ASN A 330 -20.14 3.43 -23.22
CA ASN A 330 -21.13 3.45 -22.15
C ASN A 330 -20.60 2.74 -20.88
N ARG A 331 -20.68 3.42 -19.73
CA ARG A 331 -20.23 2.90 -18.41
C ARG A 331 -20.73 1.49 -18.11
N LYS A 332 -22.02 1.20 -18.35
CA LYS A 332 -22.60 -0.13 -18.10
C LYS A 332 -21.97 -1.22 -18.98
N LYS A 333 -21.49 -0.88 -20.18
CA LYS A 333 -20.77 -1.81 -21.07
C LYS A 333 -19.39 -2.13 -20.47
N ILE A 334 -18.64 -1.12 -20.02
CA ILE A 334 -17.35 -1.31 -19.33
C ILE A 334 -17.53 -2.17 -18.08
N ASN A 335 -18.46 -1.79 -17.19
CA ASN A 335 -18.73 -2.53 -15.96
C ASN A 335 -19.03 -4.02 -16.21
N ARG A 336 -19.83 -4.31 -17.26
CA ARG A 336 -20.21 -5.68 -17.62
C ARG A 336 -19.02 -6.47 -18.17
N LYS A 337 -18.14 -5.82 -18.94
CA LYS A 337 -16.93 -6.45 -19.50
C LYS A 337 -15.91 -6.73 -18.40
N ALA A 338 -15.66 -5.79 -17.49
CA ALA A 338 -14.82 -6.01 -16.32
C ALA A 338 -15.31 -7.20 -15.47
N TYR A 339 -16.62 -7.27 -15.19
CA TYR A 339 -17.19 -8.41 -14.48
C TYR A 339 -17.09 -9.74 -15.26
N LYS A 340 -17.15 -9.69 -16.60
CA LYS A 340 -16.99 -10.89 -17.44
C LYS A 340 -15.56 -11.42 -17.35
N LEU A 341 -14.55 -10.54 -17.44
CA LEU A 341 -13.14 -10.89 -17.26
C LEU A 341 -12.89 -11.52 -15.89
N LEU A 342 -13.43 -10.92 -14.81
CA LEU A 342 -13.29 -11.48 -13.45
C LEU A 342 -13.87 -12.89 -13.33
N LYS A 343 -15.03 -13.14 -13.95
CA LYS A 343 -15.63 -14.49 -13.97
C LYS A 343 -14.84 -15.47 -14.83
N GLN A 344 -14.28 -15.02 -15.95
CA GLN A 344 -13.44 -15.86 -16.80
C GLN A 344 -12.18 -16.26 -16.05
N ASN A 345 -11.48 -15.30 -15.44
CA ASN A 345 -10.31 -15.56 -14.61
C ASN A 345 -10.63 -16.48 -13.41
N THR A 346 -11.77 -16.29 -12.74
CA THR A 346 -12.25 -17.24 -11.70
C THR A 346 -12.43 -18.67 -12.24
N ARG A 347 -12.93 -18.84 -13.47
CA ARG A 347 -13.08 -20.17 -14.07
C ARG A 347 -11.73 -20.78 -14.43
N LEU A 348 -10.80 -19.97 -14.94
CA LEU A 348 -9.44 -20.43 -15.25
C LEU A 348 -8.75 -20.96 -13.99
N PHE A 349 -8.75 -20.20 -12.89
CA PHE A 349 -8.16 -20.66 -11.63
C PHE A 349 -8.82 -21.92 -11.07
N LYS A 350 -10.14 -22.08 -11.24
CA LYS A 350 -10.84 -23.31 -10.83
C LYS A 350 -10.50 -24.53 -11.69
N ASN A 351 -10.22 -24.34 -12.98
CA ASN A 351 -9.99 -25.42 -13.93
C ASN A 351 -8.51 -25.85 -13.99
N TYR A 352 -7.59 -24.90 -13.89
CA TYR A 352 -6.15 -25.10 -14.12
C TYR A 352 -5.29 -24.87 -12.86
N GLY A 353 -5.92 -24.52 -11.74
CA GLY A 353 -5.21 -24.14 -10.52
C GLY A 353 -4.59 -22.75 -10.59
N ILE A 354 -3.92 -22.34 -9.51
CA ILE A 354 -3.45 -20.95 -9.30
C ILE A 354 -2.17 -20.58 -10.05
N LYS A 355 -1.48 -21.54 -10.69
CA LYS A 355 -0.15 -21.31 -11.30
C LYS A 355 -0.19 -20.93 -12.78
N GLU A 356 -1.15 -21.46 -13.54
CA GLU A 356 -1.10 -21.40 -15.02
C GLU A 356 -1.84 -20.21 -15.66
N PRO A 357 -2.91 -19.64 -15.08
CA PRO A 357 -3.56 -18.46 -15.66
C PRO A 357 -3.11 -17.16 -14.99
N SER A 358 -1.92 -17.15 -14.38
CA SER A 358 -1.38 -15.97 -13.70
C SER A 358 -1.09 -14.85 -14.70
N ILE A 359 -1.42 -13.62 -14.35
CA ILE A 359 -1.05 -12.46 -15.17
C ILE A 359 0.46 -12.23 -15.20
N ARG A 360 1.21 -12.76 -14.23
CA ARG A 360 2.67 -12.64 -14.17
C ARG A 360 3.38 -13.43 -15.28
N THR A 361 2.68 -14.41 -15.86
CA THR A 361 3.22 -15.27 -16.93
C THR A 361 2.60 -14.99 -18.30
N GLN A 362 1.77 -13.95 -18.43
CA GLN A 362 1.02 -13.60 -19.64
C GLN A 362 1.64 -12.46 -20.44
#